data_AF-A0A850B0V7-F1
#
_entry.id   AF-A0A850B0V7-F1
#
_cell.length_a   1.000
_cell.length_b   1.000
_cell.length_c   1.000
_cell.angle_alpha   90.00
_cell.angle_beta   90.00
_cell.angle_gamma   90.00
#
_symmetry.space_group_name_H-M   'P 1'
#
loop_
_entity.id
_entity.type
_entity.pdbx_description
1 polymer ?
#
loop_
_entity_poly.entity_id
_entity_poly.type
_entity_poly.pdbx_seq_one_letter_code
_entity_poly.pdbx_strand_id
1 'polypeptide(L)'
;MVSGEPGFVAIVLHAHLPYVRHPEHARSIEERWLYEALWECYLPLVGVLDRLADDGIFGALTLSISPPLAAMLRDDLLRRRFEDHLDRTAALVDRLLARSPGPFEPALRAHRSRLDEARDRWDGAGGDVLGAFVRHASKGTIELLTTAASHAYLPGLLPASPASVRAQLRLGLRSFEALTGVRPAGLWLPECAFDPALDRDLAGAGARFTILDGHGVELARPRPPRGIFAPILSSRGVAYAGRDPHASRDVWSRASGYPGDPAYREFYRDAGFDLPESDLDGEIGPSGARLMTGVKLFRVTGKGADKDPYDPQKALARAAIHAAHFIEEREISLRSEALPRKRGISIKLPPPLIVAPFDAELFGHWWFEGPEFLERTARLLAASARGGGVAPISLGVYMSRYPEAFVAEPAASTWGEGGFGAAWTGPASAHLWRHVHHAAREV
;
A
#
# COMPACT_ATOMS: atom_id res chain seq x y z
N MET A 1 -22.40 26.44 17.71
CA MET A 1 -21.79 25.27 17.04
C MET A 1 -20.38 25.11 17.59
N VAL A 2 -20.06 23.96 18.18
CA VAL A 2 -18.80 23.74 18.90
C VAL A 2 -17.69 23.53 17.88
N SER A 3 -16.88 24.56 17.62
CA SER A 3 -15.67 24.47 16.79
C SER A 3 -14.58 23.71 17.56
N GLY A 4 -14.63 22.38 17.53
CA GLY A 4 -13.45 21.55 17.68
C GLY A 4 -12.78 21.38 16.31
N GLU A 5 -11.45 21.31 16.26
CA GLU A 5 -10.78 20.89 15.02
C GLU A 5 -11.25 19.48 14.61
N PRO A 6 -11.36 19.19 13.31
CA PRO A 6 -11.83 17.90 12.82
C PRO A 6 -10.88 16.77 13.25
N GLY A 7 -11.43 15.56 13.43
CA GLY A 7 -10.62 14.36 13.48
C GLY A 7 -10.05 14.04 12.09
N PHE A 8 -8.91 13.35 12.03
CA PHE A 8 -8.21 13.09 10.80
C PHE A 8 -8.13 11.60 10.44
N VAL A 9 -8.11 11.31 9.15
CA VAL A 9 -7.86 9.97 8.60
C VAL A 9 -6.64 10.05 7.67
N ALA A 10 -5.60 9.29 7.97
CA ALA A 10 -4.42 9.12 7.14
C ALA A 10 -4.45 7.75 6.47
N ILE A 11 -4.67 7.73 5.16
CA ILE A 11 -4.57 6.52 4.35
C ILE A 11 -3.11 6.40 3.87
N VAL A 12 -2.48 5.28 4.19
CA VAL A 12 -1.08 5.02 3.83
C VAL A 12 -1.00 3.78 2.96
N LEU A 13 -0.37 3.89 1.80
CA LEU A 13 -0.13 2.80 0.88
C LEU A 13 1.35 2.43 0.90
N HIS A 14 1.68 1.16 1.08
CA HIS A 14 3.04 0.65 1.01
C HIS A 14 3.25 -0.15 -0.27
N ALA A 15 4.00 0.41 -1.22
CA ALA A 15 4.36 -0.24 -2.48
C ALA A 15 5.75 -0.89 -2.37
N HIS A 16 5.78 -2.21 -2.45
CA HIS A 16 7.01 -2.99 -2.38
C HIS A 16 6.94 -4.25 -3.22
N LEU A 17 8.00 -4.46 -4.00
CA LEU A 17 8.34 -5.74 -4.59
C LEU A 17 9.83 -6.02 -4.29
N PRO A 18 10.22 -7.28 -4.06
CA PRO A 18 11.62 -7.65 -3.95
C PRO A 18 12.34 -7.32 -5.27
N TYR A 19 13.66 -7.13 -5.21
CA TYR A 19 14.44 -6.84 -6.42
C TYR A 19 14.48 -8.08 -7.32
N VAL A 20 13.80 -8.01 -8.46
CA VAL A 20 13.73 -9.08 -9.46
C VAL A 20 14.11 -8.50 -10.82
N ARG A 21 15.22 -8.99 -11.37
CA ARG A 21 15.73 -8.57 -12.67
C ARG A 21 16.65 -9.66 -13.23
N HIS A 22 16.20 -10.33 -14.28
CA HIS A 22 16.84 -11.48 -14.90
C HIS A 22 17.21 -11.17 -16.37
N PRO A 23 18.28 -10.40 -16.62
CA PRO A 23 18.76 -10.14 -17.98
C PRO A 23 19.19 -11.42 -18.73
N GLU A 24 19.53 -12.49 -18.01
CA GLU A 24 19.92 -13.80 -18.54
C GLU A 24 18.76 -14.58 -19.18
N HIS A 25 17.51 -14.19 -18.92
CA HIS A 25 16.32 -14.84 -19.46
C HIS A 25 15.55 -13.88 -20.35
N ALA A 26 15.08 -14.34 -21.53
CA ALA A 26 14.26 -13.51 -22.40
C ALA A 26 12.89 -13.18 -21.77
N ARG A 27 12.30 -14.15 -21.07
CA ARG A 27 11.07 -14.02 -20.27
C ARG A 27 11.30 -14.71 -18.93
N SER A 28 11.29 -13.95 -17.83
CA SER A 28 11.27 -14.48 -16.46
C SER A 28 9.83 -14.48 -15.94
N ILE A 29 9.48 -15.50 -15.16
CA ILE A 29 8.14 -15.60 -14.54
C ILE A 29 8.03 -14.60 -13.40
N GLU A 30 9.11 -14.44 -12.65
CA GLU A 30 9.23 -13.61 -11.46
C GLU A 30 9.11 -12.12 -11.79
N GLU A 31 9.63 -11.70 -12.94
CA GLU A 31 9.48 -10.32 -13.42
C GLU A 31 8.02 -9.92 -13.70
N ARG A 32 7.13 -10.90 -13.92
CA ARG A 32 5.69 -10.64 -14.14
C ARG A 32 5.03 -9.98 -12.93
N TRP A 33 5.53 -10.19 -11.71
CA TRP A 33 5.02 -9.52 -10.52
C TRP A 33 5.07 -7.99 -10.68
N LEU A 34 6.15 -7.46 -11.26
CA LEU A 34 6.26 -6.03 -11.53
C LEU A 34 5.27 -5.59 -12.60
N TYR A 35 5.09 -6.38 -13.65
CA TYR A 35 4.23 -6.01 -14.77
C TYR A 35 2.76 -6.00 -14.36
N GLU A 36 2.33 -7.03 -13.64
CA GLU A 36 0.99 -7.13 -13.05
C GLU A 36 0.74 -5.96 -12.09
N ALA A 37 1.69 -5.64 -11.21
CA ALA A 37 1.56 -4.48 -10.33
C ALA A 37 1.50 -3.14 -11.09
N LEU A 38 2.26 -2.99 -12.18
CA LEU A 38 2.26 -1.76 -13.00
C LEU A 38 0.89 -1.47 -13.61
N TRP A 39 0.28 -2.43 -14.32
CA TRP A 39 -0.98 -2.17 -15.02
C TRP A 39 -2.23 -2.37 -14.14
N GLU A 40 -2.19 -3.27 -13.16
CA GLU A 40 -3.34 -3.49 -12.27
C GLU A 40 -3.38 -2.49 -11.10
N CYS A 41 -2.23 -2.00 -10.61
CA CYS A 41 -2.17 -1.14 -9.41
C CYS A 41 -1.56 0.25 -9.68
N TYR A 42 -0.29 0.35 -10.08
CA TYR A 42 0.43 1.63 -10.05
C TYR A 42 -0.06 2.64 -11.08
N LEU A 43 -0.29 2.23 -12.33
CA LEU A 43 -0.86 3.11 -13.37
C LEU A 43 -2.31 3.51 -13.04
N PRO A 44 -3.19 2.60 -12.58
CA PRO A 44 -4.50 2.97 -12.05
C PRO A 44 -4.42 3.96 -10.88
N LEU A 45 -3.46 3.78 -9.96
CA LEU A 45 -3.24 4.69 -8.84
C LEU A 45 -2.82 6.08 -9.34
N VAL A 46 -1.90 6.19 -10.31
CA VAL A 46 -1.60 7.48 -10.96
C VAL A 46 -2.89 8.12 -11.50
N GLY A 47 -3.75 7.35 -12.15
CA GLY A 47 -5.04 7.84 -12.62
C GLY A 47 -5.99 8.35 -11.54
N VAL A 48 -6.01 7.71 -10.37
CA VAL A 48 -6.74 8.20 -9.20
C VAL A 48 -6.15 9.55 -8.76
N LEU A 49 -4.82 9.67 -8.70
CA LEU A 49 -4.17 10.90 -8.29
C LEU A 49 -4.38 12.07 -9.26
N ASP A 50 -4.39 11.79 -10.57
CA ASP A 50 -4.73 12.78 -11.60
C ASP A 50 -6.13 13.35 -11.35
N ARG A 51 -7.14 12.49 -11.24
CA ARG A 51 -8.54 12.91 -11.01
C ARG A 51 -8.73 13.62 -9.68
N LEU A 52 -8.09 13.17 -8.61
CA LEU A 52 -8.13 13.86 -7.32
C LEU A 52 -7.51 15.26 -7.41
N ALA A 53 -6.39 15.41 -8.13
CA ALA A 53 -5.76 16.71 -8.33
C ALA A 53 -6.64 17.66 -9.17
N ASP A 54 -7.29 17.15 -10.22
CA ASP A 54 -8.23 17.93 -11.05
C ASP A 54 -9.40 18.47 -10.23
N ASP A 55 -9.86 17.71 -9.22
CA ASP A 55 -10.90 18.12 -8.28
C ASP A 55 -10.40 18.95 -7.08
N GLY A 56 -9.12 19.30 -7.06
CA GLY A 56 -8.50 20.10 -6.01
C GLY A 56 -8.39 19.37 -4.65
N ILE A 57 -8.35 18.03 -4.66
CA ILE A 57 -8.18 17.21 -3.46
C ILE A 57 -6.69 16.88 -3.29
N PHE A 58 -6.08 17.39 -2.22
CA PHE A 58 -4.66 17.26 -1.91
C PHE A 58 -4.42 16.64 -0.53
N GLY A 59 -3.25 16.01 -0.35
CA GLY A 59 -2.81 15.46 0.93
C GLY A 59 -3.66 14.30 1.47
N ALA A 60 -4.44 13.63 0.61
CA ALA A 60 -5.35 12.57 1.06
C ALA A 60 -4.68 11.22 1.23
N LEU A 61 -3.55 10.99 0.56
CA LEU A 61 -2.84 9.73 0.55
C LEU A 61 -1.36 9.95 0.88
N THR A 62 -0.79 9.00 1.63
CA THR A 62 0.65 8.84 1.80
C THR A 62 1.07 7.57 1.08
N LEU A 63 2.11 7.63 0.25
CA LEU A 63 2.62 6.49 -0.52
C LEU A 63 4.08 6.23 -0.14
N SER A 64 4.34 5.07 0.47
CA SER A 64 5.68 4.54 0.66
C SER A 64 6.09 3.75 -0.57
N ILE A 65 7.25 4.06 -1.16
CA ILE A 65 7.84 3.26 -2.24
C ILE A 65 9.18 2.72 -1.78
N SER A 66 9.33 1.40 -1.84
CA SER A 66 10.58 0.76 -1.47
C SER A 66 11.73 1.04 -2.47
N PRO A 67 13.00 1.17 -2.01
CA PRO A 67 14.13 1.35 -2.90
C PRO A 67 14.28 0.25 -3.99
N PRO A 68 14.05 -1.05 -3.71
CA PRO A 68 14.06 -2.08 -4.75
C PRO A 68 13.03 -1.83 -5.85
N LEU A 69 11.79 -1.49 -5.48
CA LEU A 69 10.74 -1.17 -6.43
C LEU A 69 11.08 0.09 -7.24
N ALA A 70 11.54 1.16 -6.57
CA ALA A 70 11.96 2.39 -7.24
C ALA A 70 13.07 2.14 -8.28
N ALA A 71 14.03 1.27 -7.96
CA ALA A 71 15.09 0.89 -8.89
C ALA A 71 14.54 0.12 -10.10
N MET A 72 13.63 -0.85 -9.88
CA MET A 72 13.00 -1.60 -10.96
C MET A 72 12.12 -0.73 -11.87
N LEU A 73 11.37 0.22 -11.30
CA LEU A 73 10.55 1.17 -12.06
C LEU A 73 11.38 2.11 -12.94
N ARG A 74 12.69 2.24 -12.68
CA ARG A 74 13.64 3.05 -13.44
C ARG A 74 14.48 2.22 -14.42
N ASP A 75 14.40 0.90 -14.39
CA ASP A 75 15.25 0.03 -15.19
C ASP A 75 14.72 -0.11 -16.64
N ASP A 76 15.55 0.27 -17.60
CA ASP A 76 15.17 0.28 -19.03
C ASP A 76 14.83 -1.10 -19.59
N LEU A 77 15.45 -2.17 -19.09
CA LEU A 77 15.12 -3.52 -19.54
C LEU A 77 13.71 -3.89 -19.08
N LEU A 78 13.40 -3.66 -17.81
CA LEU A 78 12.08 -3.96 -17.24
C LEU A 78 10.99 -3.08 -17.86
N ARG A 79 11.26 -1.81 -18.16
CA ARG A 79 10.32 -0.92 -18.86
C ARG A 79 9.94 -1.44 -20.25
N ARG A 80 10.93 -1.83 -21.07
CA ARG A 80 10.66 -2.41 -22.41
C ARG A 80 9.90 -3.73 -22.32
N ARG A 81 10.22 -4.58 -21.34
CA ARG A 81 9.49 -5.85 -21.13
C ARG A 81 8.07 -5.63 -20.65
N PHE A 82 7.82 -4.57 -19.88
CA PHE A 82 6.46 -4.18 -19.49
C PHE A 82 5.64 -3.75 -20.71
N GLU A 83 6.20 -2.96 -21.64
CA GLU A 83 5.52 -2.59 -22.89
C GLU A 83 5.10 -3.82 -23.70
N ASP A 84 6.02 -4.77 -23.90
CA ASP A 84 5.71 -6.05 -24.54
C ASP A 84 4.64 -6.86 -23.79
N HIS A 85 4.69 -6.90 -22.45
CA HIS A 85 3.67 -7.56 -21.65
C HIS A 85 2.29 -6.92 -21.83
N LEU A 86 2.22 -5.59 -21.84
CA LEU A 86 0.98 -4.84 -22.01
C LEU A 86 0.36 -5.08 -23.39
N ASP A 87 1.18 -5.05 -24.45
CA ASP A 87 0.75 -5.33 -25.82
C ASP A 87 0.21 -6.76 -25.98
N ARG A 88 0.92 -7.75 -25.44
CA ARG A 88 0.48 -9.16 -25.50
C ARG A 88 -0.80 -9.41 -24.71
N THR A 89 -0.94 -8.77 -23.55
CA THR A 89 -2.16 -8.88 -22.73
C THR A 89 -3.36 -8.24 -23.45
N ALA A 90 -3.17 -7.07 -24.09
CA ALA A 90 -4.20 -6.44 -24.91
C ALA A 90 -4.61 -7.32 -26.10
N ALA A 91 -3.63 -7.89 -26.82
CA ALA A 91 -3.89 -8.80 -27.93
C ALA A 91 -4.67 -10.05 -27.51
N LEU A 92 -4.39 -10.60 -26.32
CA LEU A 92 -5.17 -11.69 -25.75
C LEU A 92 -6.62 -11.26 -25.52
N VAL A 93 -6.87 -10.11 -24.88
CA VAL A 93 -8.22 -9.60 -24.64
C VAL A 93 -8.99 -9.37 -25.94
N ASP A 94 -8.36 -8.76 -26.95
CA ASP A 94 -8.97 -8.50 -28.26
C ASP A 94 -9.42 -9.78 -28.97
N ARG A 95 -8.60 -10.83 -28.92
CA ARG A 95 -8.96 -12.14 -29.47
C ARG A 95 -10.14 -12.78 -28.74
N LEU A 96 -10.16 -12.69 -27.42
CA LEU A 96 -11.27 -13.23 -26.63
C LEU A 96 -12.58 -12.48 -26.91
N LEU A 97 -12.51 -11.15 -27.12
CA LEU A 97 -13.65 -10.34 -27.55
C LEU A 97 -14.16 -10.73 -28.95
N ALA A 98 -13.27 -11.06 -29.88
CA ALA A 98 -13.63 -11.43 -31.26
C ALA A 98 -14.37 -12.78 -31.36
N ARG A 99 -14.30 -13.63 -30.34
CA ARG A 99 -14.83 -15.01 -30.34
C ARG A 99 -16.27 -15.15 -29.82
N SER A 100 -17.05 -14.08 -29.82
CA SER A 100 -18.41 -14.06 -29.25
C SER A 100 -18.44 -14.50 -27.78
N PRO A 101 -17.89 -13.68 -26.86
CA PRO A 101 -17.57 -14.08 -25.48
C PRO A 101 -18.77 -14.37 -24.58
N GLY A 102 -19.99 -14.21 -25.10
CA GLY A 102 -21.24 -14.47 -24.39
C GLY A 102 -21.30 -13.71 -23.05
N PRO A 103 -21.47 -14.40 -21.92
CA PRO A 103 -21.62 -13.74 -20.63
C PRO A 103 -20.34 -13.05 -20.12
N PHE A 104 -19.17 -13.30 -20.72
CA PHE A 104 -17.90 -12.69 -20.31
C PHE A 104 -17.59 -11.37 -21.05
N GLU A 105 -18.45 -10.94 -21.98
CA GLU A 105 -18.26 -9.69 -22.72
C GLU A 105 -18.04 -8.47 -21.81
N PRO A 106 -18.84 -8.24 -20.74
CA PRO A 106 -18.64 -7.08 -19.88
C PRO A 106 -17.28 -7.09 -19.20
N ALA A 107 -16.82 -8.25 -18.72
CA ALA A 107 -15.52 -8.41 -18.07
C ALA A 107 -14.37 -8.11 -19.04
N LEU A 108 -14.42 -8.67 -20.26
CA LEU A 108 -13.40 -8.43 -21.28
C LEU A 108 -13.35 -6.97 -21.73
N ARG A 109 -14.49 -6.31 -21.90
CA ARG A 109 -14.53 -4.87 -22.22
C ARG A 109 -13.93 -4.02 -21.10
N ALA A 110 -14.18 -4.38 -19.83
CA ALA A 110 -13.56 -3.69 -18.71
C ALA A 110 -12.04 -3.89 -18.65
N HIS A 111 -11.54 -5.11 -18.93
CA HIS A 111 -10.10 -5.37 -19.08
C HIS A 111 -9.51 -4.53 -20.21
N ARG A 112 -10.17 -4.48 -21.38
CA ARG A 112 -9.67 -3.69 -22.51
C ARG A 112 -9.57 -2.21 -22.17
N SER A 113 -10.63 -1.64 -21.57
CA SER A 113 -10.64 -0.25 -21.09
C SER A 113 -9.52 0.02 -20.09
N ARG A 114 -9.31 -0.90 -19.13
CA ARG A 114 -8.24 -0.75 -18.13
C ARG A 114 -6.84 -0.81 -18.76
N LEU A 115 -6.64 -1.65 -19.78
CA LEU A 115 -5.38 -1.73 -20.52
C LEU A 115 -5.13 -0.48 -21.37
N ASP A 116 -6.16 0.08 -22.01
CA ASP A 116 -6.06 1.36 -22.73
C ASP A 116 -5.71 2.49 -21.75
N GLU A 117 -6.41 2.58 -20.64
CA GLU A 117 -6.13 3.55 -19.57
C GLU A 117 -4.72 3.42 -18.99
N ALA A 118 -4.20 2.18 -18.89
CA ALA A 118 -2.82 1.93 -18.46
C ALA A 118 -1.82 2.38 -19.54
N ARG A 119 -2.09 2.09 -20.82
CA ARG A 119 -1.25 2.52 -21.94
C ARG A 119 -1.19 4.03 -22.06
N ASP A 120 -2.33 4.72 -22.03
CA ASP A 120 -2.39 6.18 -22.10
C ASP A 120 -1.56 6.84 -20.99
N ARG A 121 -1.61 6.28 -19.78
CA ARG A 121 -0.84 6.78 -18.63
C ARG A 121 0.64 6.46 -18.72
N TRP A 122 0.97 5.27 -19.19
CA TRP A 122 2.35 4.89 -19.45
C TRP A 122 2.99 5.85 -20.46
N ASP A 123 2.32 6.05 -21.59
CA ASP A 123 2.77 6.91 -22.68
C ASP A 123 2.80 8.39 -22.24
N GLY A 124 1.76 8.86 -21.54
CA GLY A 124 1.70 10.20 -20.97
C GLY A 124 2.76 10.48 -19.89
N ALA A 125 3.26 9.43 -19.22
CA ALA A 125 4.38 9.52 -18.30
C ALA A 125 5.75 9.31 -18.98
N GLY A 126 5.79 9.02 -20.29
CA GLY A 126 7.02 8.65 -21.00
C GLY A 126 7.70 7.40 -20.43
N GLY A 127 6.90 6.43 -19.98
CA GLY A 127 7.36 5.24 -19.27
C GLY A 127 7.90 5.49 -17.86
N ASP A 128 7.78 6.71 -17.32
CA ASP A 128 8.30 7.09 -16.01
C ASP A 128 7.24 7.17 -14.91
N VAL A 129 6.72 6.01 -14.50
CA VAL A 129 5.71 5.88 -13.44
C VAL A 129 6.22 6.40 -12.08
N LEU A 130 7.48 6.13 -11.74
CA LEU A 130 8.08 6.68 -10.51
C LEU A 130 8.12 8.22 -10.58
N GLY A 131 8.50 8.78 -11.73
CA GLY A 131 8.43 10.22 -11.96
C GLY A 131 7.01 10.79 -11.85
N ALA A 132 5.97 10.05 -12.25
CA ALA A 132 4.59 10.46 -12.07
C ALA A 132 4.22 10.64 -10.59
N PHE A 133 4.57 9.66 -9.73
CA PHE A 133 4.38 9.81 -8.29
C PHE A 133 5.17 10.98 -7.69
N VAL A 134 6.42 11.20 -8.12
CA VAL A 134 7.22 12.36 -7.71
C VAL A 134 6.55 13.68 -8.10
N ARG A 135 5.97 13.77 -9.31
CA ARG A 135 5.22 14.97 -9.73
C ARG A 135 4.00 15.22 -8.84
N HIS A 136 3.20 14.19 -8.51
CA HIS A 136 2.09 14.33 -7.56
C HIS A 136 2.55 14.75 -6.17
N ALA A 137 3.68 14.22 -5.71
CA ALA A 137 4.25 14.61 -4.43
C ALA A 137 4.69 16.07 -4.42
N SER A 138 5.34 16.55 -5.49
CA SER A 138 5.75 17.96 -5.62
C SER A 138 4.59 18.94 -5.64
N LYS A 139 3.40 18.50 -6.10
CA LYS A 139 2.15 19.26 -6.11
C LYS A 139 1.37 19.13 -4.79
N GLY A 140 1.81 18.29 -3.86
CA GLY A 140 1.13 18.02 -2.59
C GLY A 140 -0.11 17.12 -2.71
N THR A 141 -0.36 16.49 -3.87
CA THR A 141 -1.47 15.52 -4.02
C THR A 141 -1.27 14.32 -3.11
N ILE A 142 -0.02 13.86 -2.98
CA ILE A 142 0.40 12.80 -2.05
C ILE A 142 1.62 13.22 -1.25
N GLU A 143 1.88 12.52 -0.15
CA GLU A 143 3.18 12.51 0.51
C GLU A 143 3.94 11.24 0.16
N LEU A 144 5.25 11.34 -0.11
CA LEU A 144 6.11 10.18 -0.35
C LEU A 144 6.90 9.79 0.89
N LEU A 145 6.89 8.50 1.19
CA LEU A 145 7.76 7.83 2.14
C LEU A 145 8.69 6.86 1.41
N THR A 146 9.71 6.38 2.12
CA THR A 146 10.49 5.22 1.69
C THR A 146 10.71 4.25 2.85
N THR A 147 11.49 3.20 2.63
CA THR A 147 11.79 2.14 3.60
C THR A 147 13.28 1.79 3.61
N ALA A 148 13.63 0.72 4.31
CA ALA A 148 14.97 0.14 4.29
C ALA A 148 15.42 -0.28 2.88
N ALA A 149 16.73 -0.25 2.64
CA ALA A 149 17.35 -0.48 1.33
C ALA A 149 16.86 -1.73 0.59
N SER A 150 16.61 -2.83 1.30
CA SER A 150 16.11 -4.08 0.71
C SER A 150 14.87 -4.62 1.42
N HIS A 151 14.11 -3.76 2.09
CA HIS A 151 12.95 -4.16 2.92
C HIS A 151 13.29 -5.26 3.95
N ALA A 152 14.50 -5.21 4.51
CA ALA A 152 14.96 -6.23 5.46
C ALA A 152 14.19 -6.17 6.79
N TYR A 153 13.85 -7.32 7.38
CA TYR A 153 13.29 -7.40 8.73
C TYR A 153 14.31 -6.91 9.76
N LEU A 154 14.25 -5.61 10.10
CA LEU A 154 15.28 -4.90 10.85
C LEU A 154 15.55 -5.49 12.24
N PRO A 155 14.54 -5.91 13.04
CA PRO A 155 14.80 -6.52 14.35
C PRO A 155 15.67 -7.77 14.27
N GLY A 156 15.55 -8.56 13.19
CA GLY A 156 16.35 -9.77 13.00
C GLY A 156 17.84 -9.51 12.70
N LEU A 157 18.21 -8.28 12.32
CA LEU A 157 19.61 -7.89 12.08
C LEU A 157 20.33 -7.45 13.37
N LEU A 158 19.57 -7.02 14.40
CA LEU A 158 20.13 -6.52 15.66
C LEU A 158 21.11 -7.48 16.35
N PRO A 159 20.85 -8.80 16.43
CA PRO A 159 21.74 -9.72 17.14
C PRO A 159 23.13 -9.85 16.51
N ALA A 160 23.24 -9.70 15.19
CA ALA A 160 24.50 -9.90 14.47
C ALA A 160 25.24 -8.60 14.22
N SER A 161 24.54 -7.54 13.81
CA SER A 161 25.18 -6.28 13.43
C SER A 161 24.20 -5.10 13.47
N PRO A 162 24.23 -4.27 14.53
CA PRO A 162 23.55 -2.97 14.53
C PRO A 162 24.04 -2.05 13.40
N ALA A 163 25.24 -2.27 12.86
CA ALA A 163 25.74 -1.54 11.70
C ALA A 163 24.93 -1.86 10.44
N SER A 164 24.47 -3.10 10.26
CA SER A 164 23.61 -3.49 9.14
C SER A 164 22.25 -2.79 9.18
N VAL A 165 21.68 -2.56 10.37
CA VAL A 165 20.45 -1.74 10.52
C VAL A 165 20.71 -0.31 10.03
N ARG A 166 21.79 0.34 10.50
CA ARG A 166 22.15 1.69 10.04
C ARG A 166 22.41 1.74 8.54
N ALA A 167 23.05 0.72 7.99
CA ALA A 167 23.30 0.61 6.55
C ALA A 167 21.97 0.52 5.78
N GLN A 168 21.05 -0.33 6.20
CA GLN A 168 19.72 -0.48 5.60
C GLN A 168 18.94 0.85 5.59
N LEU A 169 18.93 1.58 6.71
CA LEU A 169 18.24 2.87 6.82
C LEU A 169 18.90 3.95 5.94
N ARG A 170 20.22 4.11 6.05
CA ARG A 170 20.96 5.17 5.32
C ARG A 170 21.03 4.90 3.82
N LEU A 171 21.25 3.65 3.41
CA LEU A 171 21.25 3.29 1.99
C LEU A 171 19.84 3.39 1.42
N GLY A 172 18.80 2.98 2.16
CA GLY A 172 17.42 3.11 1.69
C GLY A 172 17.06 4.57 1.37
N LEU A 173 17.30 5.47 2.33
CA LEU A 173 17.09 6.91 2.14
C LEU A 173 17.90 7.49 0.97
N ARG A 174 19.22 7.20 0.92
CA ARG A 174 20.09 7.74 -0.14
C ARG A 174 19.73 7.21 -1.53
N SER A 175 19.45 5.91 -1.65
CA SER A 175 19.06 5.31 -2.93
C SER A 175 17.72 5.87 -3.40
N PHE A 176 16.77 6.03 -2.49
CA PHE A 176 15.48 6.64 -2.83
C PHE A 176 15.65 8.10 -3.28
N GLU A 177 16.43 8.90 -2.56
CA GLU A 177 16.74 10.28 -2.92
C GLU A 177 17.45 10.37 -4.27
N ALA A 178 18.40 9.46 -4.56
CA ALA A 178 19.07 9.41 -5.86
C ALA A 178 18.14 9.07 -7.04
N LEU A 179 17.14 8.21 -6.81
CA LEU A 179 16.19 7.75 -7.84
C LEU A 179 15.02 8.72 -8.07
N THR A 180 14.70 9.55 -7.08
CA THR A 180 13.48 10.39 -7.07
C THR A 180 13.75 11.88 -6.93
N GLY A 181 14.92 12.27 -6.42
CA GLY A 181 15.20 13.64 -5.97
C GLY A 181 14.47 14.03 -4.68
N VAL A 182 13.73 13.11 -4.05
CA VAL A 182 12.94 13.37 -2.85
C VAL A 182 13.62 12.76 -1.64
N ARG A 183 13.74 13.55 -0.57
CA ARG A 183 14.19 13.06 0.74
C ARG A 183 13.00 13.02 1.71
N PRO A 184 12.40 11.83 1.96
CA PRO A 184 11.25 11.70 2.85
C PRO A 184 11.57 12.09 4.29
N ALA A 185 10.60 12.70 4.97
CA ALA A 185 10.71 12.98 6.40
C ALA A 185 10.38 11.75 7.26
N GLY A 186 9.46 10.90 6.80
CA GLY A 186 9.09 9.66 7.47
C GLY A 186 9.61 8.41 6.76
N LEU A 187 9.58 7.29 7.48
CA LEU A 187 9.90 5.97 6.95
C LEU A 187 8.75 5.00 7.20
N TRP A 188 8.59 4.05 6.27
CA TRP A 188 7.92 2.80 6.52
C TRP A 188 8.95 1.79 7.03
N LEU A 189 8.79 1.25 8.24
CA LEU A 189 9.62 0.11 8.66
C LEU A 189 9.15 -1.14 7.95
N PRO A 190 10.06 -1.98 7.40
CA PRO A 190 9.66 -3.25 6.82
C PRO A 190 8.80 -4.02 7.81
N GLU A 191 7.59 -4.38 7.38
CA GLU A 191 6.61 -5.11 8.18
C GLU A 191 6.10 -4.38 9.44
N CYS A 192 6.22 -3.04 9.46
CA CYS A 192 6.11 -2.21 10.65
C CYS A 192 6.90 -2.79 11.83
N ALA A 193 7.99 -3.51 11.55
CA ALA A 193 8.72 -4.28 12.52
C ALA A 193 9.64 -3.38 13.33
N PHE A 194 9.26 -3.18 14.59
CA PHE A 194 9.94 -2.31 15.51
C PHE A 194 10.44 -3.08 16.73
N ASP A 195 11.66 -2.75 17.13
CA ASP A 195 12.25 -3.08 18.41
C ASP A 195 12.73 -1.76 19.03
N PRO A 196 12.56 -1.52 20.35
CA PRO A 196 13.02 -0.30 21.01
C PRO A 196 14.49 0.07 20.74
N ALA A 197 15.35 -0.91 20.47
CA ALA A 197 16.75 -0.67 20.09
C ALA A 197 16.91 0.11 18.78
N LEU A 198 15.89 0.11 17.90
CA LEU A 198 15.91 0.81 16.61
C LEU A 198 15.69 2.32 16.73
N ASP A 199 15.10 2.82 17.82
CA ASP A 199 14.72 4.24 17.95
C ASP A 199 15.91 5.20 17.75
N ARG A 200 17.07 4.86 18.32
CA ARG A 200 18.31 5.62 18.13
C ARG A 200 18.78 5.61 16.68
N ASP A 201 18.73 4.46 16.00
CA ASP A 201 19.22 4.33 14.64
C ASP A 201 18.28 5.00 13.63
N LEU A 202 16.96 5.02 13.91
CA LEU A 202 15.96 5.78 13.16
C LEU A 202 16.21 7.29 13.29
N ALA A 203 16.35 7.79 14.52
CA ALA A 203 16.68 9.19 14.77
C ALA A 203 18.02 9.57 14.09
N GLY A 204 19.03 8.71 14.20
CA GLY A 204 20.35 8.92 13.59
C GLY A 204 20.35 8.83 12.05
N ALA A 205 19.33 8.25 11.43
CA ALA A 205 19.10 8.29 9.99
C ALA A 205 18.31 9.55 9.55
N GLY A 206 17.74 10.30 10.51
CA GLY A 206 16.94 11.50 10.27
C GLY A 206 15.45 11.22 10.07
N ALA A 207 14.96 10.02 10.40
CA ALA A 207 13.54 9.73 10.35
C ALA A 207 12.78 10.55 11.40
N ARG A 208 11.74 11.27 10.98
CA ARG A 208 10.91 12.11 11.86
C ARG A 208 9.71 11.34 12.39
N PHE A 209 9.20 10.39 11.62
CA PHE A 209 8.11 9.53 12.04
C PHE A 209 8.12 8.17 11.33
N THR A 210 7.40 7.22 11.91
CA THR A 210 7.08 5.92 11.31
C THR A 210 5.71 5.41 11.79
N ILE A 211 5.24 4.35 11.17
CA ILE A 211 4.02 3.62 11.51
C ILE A 211 4.40 2.32 12.23
N LEU A 212 3.64 1.96 13.26
CA LEU A 212 3.75 0.72 14.02
C LEU A 212 2.44 -0.07 13.94
N ASP A 213 2.47 -1.33 14.38
CA ASP A 213 1.23 -1.98 14.79
C ASP A 213 0.57 -1.20 15.94
N GLY A 214 -0.75 -1.32 16.07
CA GLY A 214 -1.51 -0.69 17.15
C GLY A 214 -0.94 -1.04 18.53
N HIS A 215 -0.60 -2.31 18.78
CA HIS A 215 -0.07 -2.72 20.09
C HIS A 215 1.30 -2.11 20.41
N GLY A 216 2.08 -1.72 19.39
CA GLY A 216 3.35 -1.00 19.58
C GLY A 216 3.16 0.35 20.26
N VAL A 217 2.03 1.03 20.01
CA VAL A 217 1.66 2.30 20.64
C VAL A 217 0.82 2.08 21.89
N GLU A 218 -0.13 1.14 21.89
CA GLU A 218 -0.99 0.87 23.06
C GLU A 218 -0.20 0.41 24.29
N LEU A 219 0.87 -0.35 24.07
CA LEU A 219 1.77 -0.85 25.12
C LEU A 219 2.94 0.09 25.43
N ALA A 220 2.96 1.28 24.82
CA ALA A 220 4.01 2.27 25.06
C ALA A 220 4.06 2.74 26.51
N ARG A 221 5.23 3.23 26.94
CA ARG A 221 5.48 3.65 28.32
C ARG A 221 5.99 5.10 28.40
N PRO A 222 5.33 5.99 29.17
CA PRO A 222 4.04 5.80 29.84
C PRO A 222 2.88 5.53 28.85
N ARG A 223 1.75 5.00 29.35
CA ARG A 223 0.60 4.67 28.49
C ARG A 223 0.02 5.94 27.84
N PRO A 224 -0.10 6.00 26.50
CA PRO A 224 -0.61 7.18 25.81
C PRO A 224 -2.09 7.44 26.12
N PRO A 225 -2.50 8.71 26.36
CA PRO A 225 -3.87 9.04 26.76
C PRO A 225 -4.90 8.81 25.66
N ARG A 226 -4.50 8.84 24.38
CA ARG A 226 -5.36 8.57 23.21
C ARG A 226 -5.12 7.21 22.56
N GLY A 227 -4.31 6.34 23.18
CA GLY A 227 -3.90 5.08 22.57
C GLY A 227 -3.35 5.30 21.16
N ILE A 228 -3.89 4.57 20.17
CA ILE A 228 -3.52 4.68 18.75
C ILE A 228 -4.07 5.93 18.04
N PHE A 229 -5.03 6.65 18.64
CA PHE A 229 -5.70 7.79 18.01
C PHE A 229 -4.91 9.10 18.08
N ALA A 230 -3.66 9.05 18.51
CA ALA A 230 -2.68 10.10 18.30
C ALA A 230 -1.27 9.50 18.29
N PRO A 231 -0.34 10.06 17.52
CA PRO A 231 1.06 9.66 17.57
C PRO A 231 1.68 9.91 18.95
N ILE A 232 2.67 9.09 19.29
CA ILE A 232 3.57 9.32 20.42
C ILE A 232 4.92 9.82 19.92
N LEU A 233 5.67 10.50 20.78
CA LEU A 233 7.03 10.97 20.49
C LEU A 233 8.03 10.25 21.41
N SER A 234 9.02 9.57 20.85
CA SER A 234 10.10 9.01 21.69
C SER A 234 11.00 10.10 22.25
N SER A 235 11.76 9.77 23.29
CA SER A 235 12.80 10.66 23.82
C SER A 235 13.89 11.04 22.81
N ARG A 236 13.99 10.32 21.67
CA ARG A 236 14.90 10.62 20.56
C ARG A 236 14.29 11.52 19.48
N GLY A 237 13.01 11.87 19.62
CA GLY A 237 12.33 12.79 18.71
C GLY A 237 11.76 12.13 17.45
N VAL A 238 11.58 10.81 17.45
CA VAL A 238 10.86 10.09 16.38
C VAL A 238 9.41 9.93 16.80
N ALA A 239 8.48 10.30 15.93
CA ALA A 239 7.06 10.08 16.17
C ALA A 239 6.60 8.70 15.68
N TYR A 240 5.76 8.02 16.46
CA TYR A 240 5.23 6.70 16.16
C TYR A 240 3.71 6.75 16.12
N ALA A 241 3.12 6.42 14.98
CA ALA A 241 1.68 6.31 14.83
C ALA A 241 1.25 4.83 14.77
N GLY A 242 0.25 4.45 15.55
CA GLY A 242 -0.27 3.08 15.57
C GLY A 242 -1.32 2.89 14.48
N ARG A 243 -1.26 1.77 13.76
CA ARG A 243 -2.33 1.43 12.81
C ARG A 243 -3.66 1.20 13.53
N ASP A 244 -4.76 1.57 12.88
CA ASP A 244 -6.09 1.21 13.35
C ASP A 244 -6.46 -0.23 12.93
N PRO A 245 -6.67 -1.14 13.89
CA PRO A 245 -7.04 -2.52 13.59
C PRO A 245 -8.45 -2.63 13.01
N HIS A 246 -9.33 -1.64 13.22
CA HIS A 246 -10.68 -1.64 12.62
C HIS A 246 -10.60 -1.34 11.13
N ALA A 247 -9.93 -0.25 10.74
CA ALA A 247 -9.69 0.07 9.33
C ALA A 247 -8.93 -1.03 8.60
N SER A 248 -7.95 -1.66 9.27
CA SER A 248 -7.24 -2.81 8.70
C SER A 248 -8.21 -3.98 8.45
N ARG A 249 -9.06 -4.34 9.42
CA ARG A 249 -10.00 -5.46 9.29
C ARG A 249 -11.03 -5.27 8.19
N ASP A 250 -11.57 -4.07 8.05
CA ASP A 250 -12.57 -3.74 7.03
C ASP A 250 -12.09 -4.04 5.62
N VAL A 251 -10.79 -3.89 5.38
CA VAL A 251 -10.21 -4.05 4.04
C VAL A 251 -9.43 -5.37 3.92
N TRP A 252 -8.60 -5.74 4.88
CA TRP A 252 -7.70 -6.90 4.82
C TRP A 252 -8.29 -8.23 5.29
N SER A 253 -9.46 -8.22 5.95
CA SER A 253 -10.03 -9.48 6.46
C SER A 253 -10.40 -10.42 5.31
N ARG A 254 -9.76 -11.59 5.23
CA ARG A 254 -10.15 -12.64 4.26
C ARG A 254 -11.59 -13.13 4.46
N ALA A 255 -12.12 -13.03 5.67
CA ALA A 255 -13.44 -13.58 6.01
C ALA A 255 -14.57 -12.54 5.90
N SER A 256 -14.25 -11.26 6.11
CA SER A 256 -15.25 -10.20 6.30
C SER A 256 -14.86 -8.85 5.68
N GLY A 257 -13.71 -8.77 5.03
CA GLY A 257 -13.22 -7.55 4.42
C GLY A 257 -13.91 -7.29 3.08
N TYR A 258 -13.92 -6.03 2.67
CA TYR A 258 -14.54 -5.59 1.42
C TYR A 258 -14.12 -6.41 0.20
N PRO A 259 -12.82 -6.72 -0.05
CA PRO A 259 -12.40 -7.44 -1.24
C PRO A 259 -13.06 -8.82 -1.43
N GLY A 260 -13.58 -9.43 -0.35
CA GLY A 260 -14.28 -10.71 -0.41
C GLY A 260 -15.74 -10.64 -0.86
N ASP A 261 -16.24 -9.47 -1.27
CA ASP A 261 -17.63 -9.32 -1.68
C ASP A 261 -17.95 -10.11 -2.96
N PRO A 262 -19.11 -10.81 -3.00
CA PRO A 262 -19.54 -11.56 -4.17
C PRO A 262 -19.54 -10.81 -5.51
N ALA A 263 -19.66 -9.48 -5.50
CA ALA A 263 -19.69 -8.68 -6.71
C ALA A 263 -18.30 -8.41 -7.33
N TYR A 264 -17.22 -8.51 -6.55
CA TYR A 264 -15.87 -8.16 -7.00
C TYR A 264 -15.21 -9.25 -7.85
N ARG A 265 -14.23 -8.86 -8.67
CA ARG A 265 -13.44 -9.76 -9.52
C ARG A 265 -12.76 -10.86 -8.67
N GLU A 266 -12.92 -12.11 -9.07
CA GLU A 266 -12.25 -13.26 -8.46
C GLU A 266 -10.78 -13.30 -8.90
N PHE A 267 -9.86 -13.29 -7.93
CA PHE A 267 -8.43 -13.27 -8.22
C PHE A 267 -7.94 -14.62 -8.77
N TYR A 268 -8.47 -15.73 -8.27
CA TYR A 268 -7.94 -17.07 -8.59
C TYR A 268 -8.58 -17.72 -9.84
N ARG A 269 -9.47 -17.02 -10.55
CA ARG A 269 -10.07 -17.46 -11.81
C ARG A 269 -9.50 -16.64 -12.96
N ASP A 270 -8.54 -17.23 -13.65
CA ASP A 270 -7.79 -16.57 -14.71
C ASP A 270 -7.91 -17.37 -16.02
N ALA A 271 -8.02 -16.67 -17.14
CA ALA A 271 -8.08 -17.25 -18.48
C ALA A 271 -6.93 -18.25 -18.73
N GLY A 272 -5.76 -17.98 -18.16
CA GLY A 272 -4.57 -18.82 -18.18
C GLY A 272 -4.73 -20.19 -17.53
N PHE A 273 -5.80 -20.45 -16.78
CA PHE A 273 -6.17 -21.78 -16.29
C PHE A 273 -7.51 -22.26 -16.83
N ASP A 274 -8.41 -21.33 -17.18
CA ASP A 274 -9.78 -21.64 -17.57
C ASP A 274 -9.95 -21.95 -19.06
N LEU A 275 -9.10 -21.41 -19.93
CA LEU A 275 -9.22 -21.57 -21.39
C LEU A 275 -8.34 -22.69 -21.95
N PRO A 276 -8.69 -23.31 -23.08
CA PRO A 276 -7.78 -24.21 -23.81
C PRO A 276 -6.46 -23.51 -24.15
N GLU A 277 -5.35 -24.26 -24.21
CA GLU A 277 -4.03 -23.70 -24.54
C GLU A 277 -3.99 -23.02 -25.90
N SER A 278 -4.74 -23.53 -26.88
CA SER A 278 -4.90 -22.92 -28.21
C SER A 278 -5.41 -21.48 -28.18
N ASP A 279 -6.01 -21.08 -27.07
CA ASP A 279 -6.66 -19.77 -26.91
C ASP A 279 -5.78 -18.78 -26.13
N LEU A 280 -4.66 -19.24 -25.57
CA LEU A 280 -3.73 -18.43 -24.79
C LEU A 280 -2.61 -17.79 -25.62
N ASP A 281 -2.41 -18.22 -26.87
CA ASP A 281 -1.42 -17.64 -27.79
C ASP A 281 -0.01 -17.50 -27.20
N GLY A 282 0.49 -18.56 -26.57
CA GLY A 282 1.84 -18.54 -26.01
C GLY A 282 1.99 -17.76 -24.69
N GLU A 283 0.88 -17.30 -24.07
CA GLU A 283 0.83 -16.90 -22.66
C GLU A 283 0.88 -18.12 -21.73
N ILE A 284 1.96 -18.90 -21.88
CA ILE A 284 2.32 -20.06 -21.09
C ILE A 284 3.75 -19.90 -20.58
N GLY A 285 4.05 -20.57 -19.48
CA GLY A 285 5.37 -20.61 -18.88
C GLY A 285 6.32 -21.59 -19.56
N PRO A 286 7.56 -21.68 -19.06
CA PRO A 286 8.53 -22.67 -19.48
C PRO A 286 7.94 -24.08 -19.47
N SER A 287 8.28 -24.88 -20.49
CA SER A 287 7.83 -26.27 -20.63
C SER A 287 6.31 -26.46 -20.70
N GLY A 288 5.54 -25.44 -21.11
CA GLY A 288 4.09 -25.54 -21.25
C GLY A 288 3.31 -25.32 -19.95
N ALA A 289 3.96 -24.84 -18.89
CA ALA A 289 3.30 -24.56 -17.61
C ALA A 289 2.19 -23.51 -17.78
N ARG A 290 1.01 -23.77 -17.22
CA ARG A 290 -0.10 -22.81 -17.18
C ARG A 290 0.23 -21.70 -16.17
N LEU A 291 -0.01 -20.44 -16.55
CA LEU A 291 0.28 -19.25 -15.73
C LEU A 291 -0.94 -18.33 -15.66
N MET A 292 -0.98 -17.43 -14.69
CA MET A 292 -1.95 -16.34 -14.69
C MET A 292 -1.62 -15.35 -15.82
N THR A 293 -2.60 -15.07 -16.66
CA THR A 293 -2.52 -14.10 -17.77
C THR A 293 -2.80 -12.67 -17.30
N GLY A 294 -3.50 -12.50 -16.17
CA GLY A 294 -4.05 -11.23 -15.73
C GLY A 294 -5.50 -11.00 -16.16
N VAL A 295 -5.97 -11.74 -17.17
CA VAL A 295 -7.34 -11.66 -17.68
C VAL A 295 -8.26 -12.57 -16.86
N LYS A 296 -8.95 -11.97 -15.89
CA LYS A 296 -9.80 -12.66 -14.91
C LYS A 296 -11.27 -12.33 -15.15
N LEU A 297 -12.08 -13.34 -15.48
CA LEU A 297 -13.42 -13.14 -16.07
C LEU A 297 -14.58 -13.43 -15.12
N PHE A 298 -14.27 -13.84 -13.89
CA PHE A 298 -15.25 -14.28 -12.90
C PHE A 298 -15.28 -13.32 -11.71
N ARG A 299 -16.40 -13.32 -10.98
CA ARG A 299 -16.55 -12.65 -9.69
C ARG A 299 -16.45 -13.64 -8.54
N VAL A 300 -16.22 -13.14 -7.33
CA VAL A 300 -16.08 -13.96 -6.12
C VAL A 300 -17.29 -14.87 -5.90
N THR A 301 -18.52 -14.41 -6.19
CA THR A 301 -19.80 -15.15 -6.09
C THR A 301 -20.19 -15.65 -4.69
N GLY A 302 -19.31 -16.38 -4.03
CA GLY A 302 -19.50 -17.00 -2.74
C GLY A 302 -18.37 -17.98 -2.44
N LYS A 303 -18.57 -18.82 -1.43
CA LYS A 303 -17.63 -19.90 -1.08
C LYS A 303 -17.81 -21.06 -2.06
N GLY A 304 -16.74 -21.48 -2.74
CA GLY A 304 -16.77 -22.62 -3.67
C GLY A 304 -15.92 -22.40 -4.92
N ALA A 305 -15.89 -23.42 -5.78
CA ALA A 305 -15.20 -23.38 -7.07
C ALA A 305 -16.07 -22.82 -8.20
N ASP A 306 -17.39 -22.94 -8.08
CA ASP A 306 -18.34 -22.40 -9.04
C ASP A 306 -18.43 -20.87 -8.89
N LYS A 307 -18.10 -20.17 -9.97
CA LYS A 307 -18.01 -18.72 -10.02
C LYS A 307 -18.84 -18.21 -11.18
N ASP A 308 -19.47 -17.06 -10.97
CA ASP A 308 -20.28 -16.44 -12.00
C ASP A 308 -19.44 -15.43 -12.81
N PRO A 309 -19.87 -15.09 -14.03
CA PRO A 309 -19.27 -14.02 -14.82
C PRO A 309 -19.18 -12.71 -14.05
N TYR A 310 -18.04 -12.01 -14.21
CA TYR A 310 -17.80 -10.71 -13.60
C TYR A 310 -18.62 -9.61 -14.27
N ASP A 311 -19.26 -8.76 -13.44
CA ASP A 311 -20.06 -7.61 -13.85
C ASP A 311 -19.42 -6.33 -13.30
N PRO A 312 -18.70 -5.57 -14.14
CA PRO A 312 -17.99 -4.36 -13.72
C PRO A 312 -18.90 -3.29 -13.12
N GLN A 313 -20.14 -3.14 -13.60
CA GLN A 313 -21.04 -2.11 -13.10
C GLN A 313 -21.51 -2.42 -11.67
N LYS A 314 -21.84 -3.69 -11.40
CA LYS A 314 -22.19 -4.13 -10.04
C LYS A 314 -21.02 -3.95 -9.09
N ALA A 315 -19.81 -4.29 -9.55
CA ALA A 315 -18.59 -4.17 -8.76
C ALA A 315 -18.29 -2.71 -8.40
N LEU A 316 -18.37 -1.78 -9.36
CA LEU A 316 -18.18 -0.34 -9.11
C LEU A 316 -19.25 0.24 -8.16
N ALA A 317 -20.52 -0.15 -8.32
CA ALA A 317 -21.58 0.25 -7.40
C ALA A 317 -21.30 -0.26 -5.97
N ARG A 318 -20.74 -1.47 -5.84
CA ARG A 318 -20.36 -2.04 -4.55
C ARG A 318 -19.18 -1.30 -3.92
N ALA A 319 -18.18 -0.94 -4.71
CA ALA A 319 -17.04 -0.14 -4.25
C ALA A 319 -17.49 1.20 -3.68
N ALA A 320 -18.50 1.83 -4.28
CA ALA A 320 -19.09 3.06 -3.76
C ALA A 320 -19.75 2.89 -2.39
N ILE A 321 -20.53 1.82 -2.20
CA ILE A 321 -21.15 1.50 -0.92
C ILE A 321 -20.08 1.24 0.15
N HIS A 322 -19.04 0.48 -0.19
CA HIS A 322 -17.95 0.16 0.74
C HIS A 322 -17.13 1.40 1.11
N ALA A 323 -16.89 2.31 0.18
CA ALA A 323 -16.23 3.59 0.49
C ALA A 323 -17.07 4.44 1.45
N ALA A 324 -18.38 4.52 1.25
CA ALA A 324 -19.28 5.25 2.17
C ALA A 324 -19.29 4.64 3.57
N HIS A 325 -19.44 3.31 3.66
CA HIS A 325 -19.36 2.58 4.93
C HIS A 325 -17.99 2.76 5.60
N PHE A 326 -16.91 2.78 4.81
CA PHE A 326 -15.58 3.04 5.34
C PHE A 326 -15.58 4.41 6.05
N ILE A 327 -16.00 5.48 5.40
CA ILE A 327 -16.03 6.81 6.04
C ILE A 327 -16.92 6.86 7.28
N GLU A 328 -18.11 6.27 7.24
CA GLU A 328 -19.05 6.27 8.36
C GLU A 328 -18.43 5.68 9.64
N GLU A 329 -17.79 4.52 9.55
CA GLU A 329 -17.12 3.87 10.69
C GLU A 329 -15.94 4.69 11.24
N ARG A 330 -15.20 5.39 10.35
CA ARG A 330 -14.10 6.30 10.74
C ARG A 330 -14.64 7.52 11.47
N GLU A 331 -15.76 8.08 11.01
CA GLU A 331 -16.44 9.18 11.69
C GLU A 331 -16.97 8.76 13.06
N ILE A 332 -17.60 7.60 13.18
CA ILE A 332 -18.07 7.05 14.45
C ILE A 332 -16.88 6.90 15.43
N SER A 333 -15.80 6.26 14.98
CA SER A 333 -14.59 6.04 15.79
C SER A 333 -13.95 7.34 16.28
N LEU A 334 -13.79 8.33 15.39
CA LEU A 334 -13.22 9.63 15.76
C LEU A 334 -14.13 10.45 16.67
N ARG A 335 -15.47 10.34 16.51
CA ARG A 335 -16.43 10.99 17.41
C ARG A 335 -16.39 10.40 18.82
N SER A 336 -16.20 9.09 18.99
CA SER A 336 -16.03 8.49 20.33
C SER A 336 -14.75 8.95 21.03
N GLU A 337 -13.72 9.33 20.27
CA GLU A 337 -12.44 9.85 20.78
C GLU A 337 -12.45 11.37 21.04
N ALA A 338 -13.54 12.05 20.69
CA ALA A 338 -13.73 13.45 21.04
C ALA A 338 -13.96 13.56 22.56
N LEU A 339 -12.88 13.87 23.30
CA LEU A 339 -12.89 14.00 24.75
C LEU A 339 -14.00 14.96 25.21
N PRO A 340 -14.82 14.59 26.22
CA PRO A 340 -15.67 15.56 26.91
C PRO A 340 -14.78 16.65 27.51
N ARG A 341 -15.06 17.92 27.20
CA ARG A 341 -14.42 19.06 27.89
C ARG A 341 -14.83 19.03 29.38
N LYS A 342 -14.14 18.27 30.21
CA LYS A 342 -14.27 18.39 31.67
C LYS A 342 -13.78 19.79 32.05
N ARG A 343 -14.70 20.61 32.60
CA ARG A 343 -14.38 21.94 33.13
C ARG A 343 -13.25 21.80 34.16
N GLY A 344 -12.06 22.33 33.87
CA GLY A 344 -11.00 22.53 34.85
C GLY A 344 -9.67 21.80 34.62
N ILE A 345 -9.57 20.83 33.70
CA ILE A 345 -8.29 20.18 33.35
C ILE A 345 -8.10 20.25 31.84
N SER A 346 -7.22 21.14 31.40
CA SER A 346 -6.92 21.36 29.98
C SER A 346 -5.64 20.63 29.61
N ILE A 347 -5.69 19.31 29.40
CA ILE A 347 -4.60 18.64 28.69
C ILE A 347 -4.79 19.01 27.21
N LYS A 348 -3.90 19.84 26.65
CA LYS A 348 -3.84 20.07 25.21
C LYS A 348 -3.37 18.77 24.56
N LEU A 349 -4.30 18.01 24.03
CA LEU A 349 -4.02 16.84 23.20
C LEU A 349 -4.26 17.21 21.74
N PRO A 350 -3.47 16.67 20.81
CA PRO A 350 -3.71 16.91 19.39
C PRO A 350 -5.08 16.33 18.98
N PRO A 351 -5.64 16.80 17.86
CA PRO A 351 -6.86 16.23 17.29
C PRO A 351 -6.70 14.74 17.00
N PRO A 352 -7.73 13.91 17.18
CA PRO A 352 -7.62 12.48 16.98
C PRO A 352 -7.30 12.14 15.52
N LEU A 353 -6.48 11.11 15.32
CA LEU A 353 -5.98 10.63 14.03
C LEU A 353 -6.22 9.12 13.93
N ILE A 354 -6.85 8.67 12.84
CA ILE A 354 -6.85 7.26 12.45
C ILE A 354 -5.80 7.06 11.36
N VAL A 355 -4.91 6.08 11.55
CA VAL A 355 -3.94 5.67 10.53
C VAL A 355 -4.37 4.34 9.93
N ALA A 356 -4.65 4.33 8.64
CA ALA A 356 -5.10 3.17 7.87
C ALA A 356 -4.03 2.78 6.83
N PRO A 357 -3.03 1.96 7.23
CA PRO A 357 -1.98 1.50 6.33
C PRO A 357 -2.37 0.21 5.61
N PHE A 358 -2.01 0.11 4.34
CA PHE A 358 -2.31 -1.02 3.46
C PHE A 358 -1.15 -1.25 2.48
N ASP A 359 -0.95 -2.48 2.03
CA ASP A 359 -0.12 -2.73 0.84
C ASP A 359 -0.75 -2.05 -0.37
N ALA A 360 0.05 -1.42 -1.22
CA ALA A 360 -0.46 -0.69 -2.37
C ALA A 360 -1.10 -1.64 -3.39
N GLU A 361 -0.47 -2.80 -3.61
CA GLU A 361 -0.89 -3.83 -4.57
C GLU A 361 -2.24 -4.46 -4.18
N LEU A 362 -2.71 -4.26 -2.95
CA LEU A 362 -4.09 -4.58 -2.60
C LEU A 362 -5.07 -3.85 -3.54
N PHE A 363 -4.82 -2.58 -3.84
CA PHE A 363 -5.72 -1.75 -4.63
C PHE A 363 -5.42 -1.86 -6.12
N GLY A 364 -6.08 -2.82 -6.74
CA GLY A 364 -6.12 -3.04 -8.18
C GLY A 364 -5.62 -4.41 -8.60
N HIS A 365 -4.57 -4.92 -7.94
CA HIS A 365 -4.06 -6.26 -8.23
C HIS A 365 -4.88 -7.33 -7.49
N TRP A 366 -4.79 -7.36 -6.14
CA TRP A 366 -5.55 -8.32 -5.32
C TRP A 366 -7.05 -8.00 -5.30
N TRP A 367 -7.40 -6.71 -5.16
CA TRP A 367 -8.77 -6.20 -5.23
C TRP A 367 -8.91 -5.25 -6.41
N PHE A 368 -9.51 -5.73 -7.51
CA PHE A 368 -9.51 -5.03 -8.80
C PHE A 368 -10.17 -3.66 -8.78
N GLU A 369 -11.21 -3.52 -7.96
CA GLU A 369 -11.99 -2.32 -7.75
C GLU A 369 -11.39 -1.40 -6.66
N GLY A 370 -10.27 -1.79 -6.07
CA GLY A 370 -9.57 -1.02 -5.06
C GLY A 370 -9.25 0.43 -5.45
N PRO A 371 -8.79 0.73 -6.69
CA PRO A 371 -8.56 2.12 -7.10
C PRO A 371 -9.84 2.97 -7.08
N GLU A 372 -10.98 2.40 -7.46
CA GLU A 372 -12.29 3.06 -7.39
C GLU A 372 -12.67 3.35 -5.93
N PHE A 373 -12.46 2.37 -5.04
CA PHE A 373 -12.69 2.55 -3.62
C PHE A 373 -11.80 3.66 -3.02
N LEU A 374 -10.50 3.69 -3.35
CA LEU A 374 -9.58 4.73 -2.88
C LEU A 374 -10.00 6.11 -3.32
N GLU A 375 -10.34 6.27 -4.60
CA GLU A 375 -10.78 7.55 -5.14
C GLU A 375 -12.04 8.05 -4.44
N ARG A 376 -13.05 7.18 -4.31
CA ARG A 376 -14.30 7.54 -3.63
C ARG A 376 -14.08 7.86 -2.16
N THR A 377 -13.22 7.10 -1.47
CA THR A 377 -12.87 7.34 -0.08
C THR A 377 -12.23 8.72 0.09
N ALA A 378 -11.25 9.08 -0.77
CA ALA A 378 -10.62 10.40 -0.73
C ALA A 378 -11.62 11.54 -1.01
N ARG A 379 -12.52 11.37 -1.99
CA ARG A 379 -13.59 12.34 -2.30
C ARG A 379 -14.57 12.51 -1.14
N LEU A 380 -14.97 11.42 -0.50
CA LEU A 380 -15.88 11.44 0.63
C LEU A 380 -15.22 12.07 1.88
N LEU A 381 -13.94 11.79 2.15
CA LEU A 381 -13.19 12.49 3.19
C LEU A 381 -13.12 13.99 2.93
N ALA A 382 -12.80 14.40 1.69
CA ALA A 382 -12.76 15.82 1.33
C ALA A 382 -14.13 16.49 1.48
N ALA A 383 -15.22 15.80 1.12
CA ALA A 383 -16.58 16.29 1.31
C ALA A 383 -16.95 16.39 2.81
N SER A 384 -16.63 15.38 3.61
CA SER A 384 -16.83 15.39 5.07
C SER A 384 -16.09 16.56 5.72
N ALA A 385 -14.83 16.80 5.34
CA ALA A 385 -14.04 17.93 5.80
C ALA A 385 -14.71 19.29 5.52
N ARG A 386 -15.23 19.48 4.30
CA ARG A 386 -15.97 20.71 3.93
C ARG A 386 -17.25 20.90 4.75
N GLY A 387 -17.88 19.81 5.18
CA GLY A 387 -19.03 19.80 6.07
C GLY A 387 -18.70 19.95 7.56
N GLY A 388 -17.43 20.08 7.94
CA GLY A 388 -16.98 20.12 9.33
C GLY A 388 -16.91 18.75 10.01
N GLY A 389 -16.91 17.67 9.24
CA GLY A 389 -16.73 16.29 9.68
C GLY A 389 -15.25 15.91 9.80
N VAL A 390 -14.89 14.68 9.40
CA VAL A 390 -13.51 14.19 9.44
C VAL A 390 -12.75 14.62 8.19
N ALA A 391 -11.44 14.81 8.32
CA ALA A 391 -10.60 15.31 7.24
C ALA A 391 -9.53 14.30 6.81
N PRO A 392 -9.21 14.23 5.51
CA PRO A 392 -8.04 13.49 5.06
C PRO A 392 -6.76 14.26 5.44
N ILE A 393 -5.69 13.55 5.79
CA ILE A 393 -4.37 14.16 6.03
C ILE A 393 -3.24 13.17 5.73
N SER A 394 -2.12 13.68 5.23
CA SER A 394 -0.89 12.90 5.18
C SER A 394 -0.17 12.96 6.53
N LEU A 395 0.60 11.91 6.86
CA LEU A 395 1.20 11.79 8.18
C LEU A 395 2.19 12.92 8.49
N GLY A 396 3.07 13.28 7.55
CA GLY A 396 4.04 14.35 7.76
C GLY A 396 3.39 15.72 7.92
N VAL A 397 2.27 15.97 7.23
CA VAL A 397 1.47 17.19 7.41
C VAL A 397 0.84 17.22 8.81
N TYR A 398 0.27 16.10 9.27
CA TYR A 398 -0.25 16.01 10.63
C TYR A 398 0.84 16.29 11.67
N MET A 399 2.01 15.63 11.56
CA MET A 399 3.12 15.80 12.51
C MET A 399 3.69 17.24 12.49
N SER A 400 3.69 17.89 11.33
CA SER A 400 4.17 19.27 11.19
C SER A 400 3.17 20.27 11.79
N ARG A 401 1.86 20.01 11.65
CA ARG A 401 0.80 20.86 12.21
C ARG A 401 0.64 20.68 13.72
N TYR A 402 0.89 19.47 14.21
CA TYR A 402 0.73 19.08 15.61
C TYR A 402 2.03 18.48 16.18
N PRO A 403 3.10 19.30 16.34
CA PRO A 403 4.40 18.82 16.80
C PRO A 403 4.41 18.43 18.29
N GLU A 404 3.44 18.93 19.06
CA GLU A 404 3.26 18.56 20.47
C GLU A 404 2.55 17.20 20.56
N ALA A 405 3.33 16.13 20.69
CA ALA A 405 2.85 14.77 20.89
C ALA A 405 3.18 14.27 22.30
N PHE A 406 2.43 13.27 22.77
CA PHE A 406 2.67 12.65 24.07
C PHE A 406 4.00 11.90 24.07
N VAL A 407 4.89 12.23 25.00
CA VAL A 407 6.21 11.58 25.07
C VAL A 407 6.07 10.20 25.71
N ALA A 408 6.36 9.16 24.92
CA ALA A 408 6.33 7.77 25.35
C ALA A 408 7.24 6.90 24.50
N GLU A 409 7.77 5.85 25.10
CA GLU A 409 8.60 4.87 24.42
C GLU A 409 7.73 3.72 23.87
N PRO A 410 7.71 3.48 22.55
CA PRO A 410 6.93 2.40 21.94
C PRO A 410 7.41 1.01 22.37
N ALA A 411 6.50 0.04 22.32
CA ALA A 411 6.80 -1.37 22.52
C ALA A 411 7.23 -2.04 21.21
N ALA A 412 7.97 -3.15 21.32
CA ALA A 412 8.29 -4.00 20.18
C ALA A 412 6.99 -4.50 19.52
N SER A 413 6.93 -4.45 18.20
CA SER A 413 5.74 -4.82 17.44
C SER A 413 6.06 -5.09 15.98
N THR A 414 5.19 -5.85 15.32
CA THR A 414 5.16 -6.04 13.87
C THR A 414 3.70 -6.09 13.45
N TRP A 415 3.39 -5.74 12.21
CA TRP A 415 2.01 -5.78 11.72
C TRP A 415 1.56 -7.16 11.19
N GLY A 416 2.47 -8.15 11.23
CA GLY A 416 2.24 -9.52 10.76
C GLY A 416 1.54 -10.41 11.78
N GLU A 417 1.37 -11.69 11.42
CA GLU A 417 0.66 -12.67 12.25
C GLU A 417 1.28 -12.79 13.65
N GLY A 418 0.42 -12.76 14.67
CA GLY A 418 0.81 -12.80 16.07
C GLY A 418 1.49 -11.53 16.60
N GLY A 419 1.83 -10.55 15.75
CA GLY A 419 2.33 -9.25 16.16
C GLY A 419 3.81 -9.19 16.55
N PHE A 420 4.53 -10.31 16.61
CA PHE A 420 5.90 -10.39 17.16
C PHE A 420 6.93 -11.07 16.26
N GLY A 421 6.71 -11.05 14.95
CA GLY A 421 7.76 -11.41 14.01
C GLY A 421 7.91 -12.90 13.66
N ALA A 422 6.97 -13.75 14.09
CA ALA A 422 7.08 -15.21 13.95
C ALA A 422 7.24 -15.67 12.48
N ALA A 423 6.68 -14.95 11.51
CA ALA A 423 6.86 -15.25 10.08
C ALA A 423 8.34 -15.14 9.65
N TRP A 424 9.08 -14.15 10.16
CA TRP A 424 10.45 -13.87 9.73
C TRP A 424 11.50 -14.55 10.59
N THR A 425 11.27 -14.73 11.90
CA THR A 425 12.25 -15.31 12.83
C THR A 425 11.80 -16.62 13.47
N GLY A 426 10.66 -17.17 13.05
CA GLY A 426 10.14 -18.44 13.54
C GLY A 426 10.89 -19.67 13.01
N PRO A 427 10.49 -20.89 13.42
CA PRO A 427 11.20 -22.12 13.08
C PRO A 427 11.40 -22.35 11.58
N ALA A 428 10.43 -21.96 10.75
CA ALA A 428 10.49 -22.15 9.30
C ALA A 428 11.60 -21.31 8.63
N SER A 429 11.90 -20.12 9.17
CA SER A 429 12.84 -19.14 8.60
C SER A 429 14.14 -19.00 9.40
N ALA A 430 14.21 -19.54 10.62
CA ALA A 430 15.39 -19.47 11.50
C ALA A 430 16.69 -19.93 10.83
N HIS A 431 16.61 -20.95 9.97
CA HIS A 431 17.78 -21.49 9.26
C HIS A 431 18.40 -20.52 8.24
N LEU A 432 17.67 -19.49 7.80
CA LEU A 432 18.17 -18.45 6.89
C LEU A 432 19.00 -17.40 7.64
N TRP A 433 18.62 -17.08 8.88
CA TRP A 433 19.29 -16.06 9.68
C TRP A 433 20.75 -16.37 9.97
N ARG A 434 21.15 -17.64 10.06
CA ARG A 434 22.57 -18.02 10.20
C ARG A 434 23.43 -17.46 9.05
N HIS A 435 22.89 -17.49 7.83
CA HIS A 435 23.59 -17.03 6.63
C HIS A 435 23.61 -15.51 6.58
N VAL A 436 22.47 -14.87 6.88
CA VAL A 436 22.37 -13.41 6.98
C VAL A 436 23.33 -12.86 8.03
N HIS A 437 23.37 -13.48 9.21
CA HIS A 437 24.24 -13.08 10.32
C HIS A 437 25.71 -13.33 10.02
N HIS A 438 26.04 -14.40 9.31
CA HIS A 438 27.42 -14.61 8.85
C HIS A 438 27.83 -13.51 7.88
N ALA A 439 27.06 -13.27 6.82
CA ALA A 439 27.34 -12.20 5.86
C ALA A 439 27.44 -10.82 6.52
N ALA A 440 26.57 -10.52 7.49
CA ALA A 440 26.56 -9.24 8.22
C ALA A 440 27.74 -9.03 9.17
N ARG A 441 28.53 -10.08 9.47
CA ARG A 441 29.77 -9.96 10.27
C ARG A 441 31.01 -9.77 9.40
N GLU A 442 30.96 -10.21 8.14
CA GLU A 442 32.07 -10.11 7.18
C GLU A 442 32.09 -8.74 6.45
N VAL A 443 31.00 -7.98 6.51
CA VAL A 443 30.82 -6.65 5.90
C VAL A 443 30.69 -5.60 6.99
#